data_AF-X1N462-F1
#
_entry.id   AF-X1N462-F1
#
_cell.length_a   1.000
_cell.length_b   1.000
_cell.length_c   1.000
_cell.angle_alpha   90.00
_cell.angle_beta   90.00
_cell.angle_gamma   90.00
#
_symmetry.space_group_name_H-M   'P 1'
#
loop_
_entity.id
_entity.type
_entity.pdbx_description
1 polymer ?
#
loop_
_entity_poly.entity_id
_entity_poly.type
_entity_poly.pdbx_seq_one_letter_code
_entity_poly.pdbx_strand_id
1 'polypeptide(L)' 'MIRAVIFDFDGVIIESAEIKTRAFEILFSDYPDKLPEIINYHQKNAGISRYPKFRYIYEKMLGQELSAQEEA' A
#
# COMPACT_ATOMS: atom_id res chain seq x y z
N MET A 1 29.36 -11.68 21.19
CA MET A 1 29.88 -11.50 19.81
C MET A 1 28.72 -11.77 18.86
N ILE A 2 28.32 -10.79 18.04
CA ILE A 2 27.25 -10.98 17.05
C ILE A 2 27.78 -11.86 15.91
N ARG A 3 27.01 -12.88 15.50
CA ARG A 3 27.43 -13.85 14.47
C ARG A 3 26.86 -13.56 13.07
N ALA A 4 25.71 -12.90 13.00
CA ALA A 4 25.07 -12.53 11.74
C ALA A 4 24.09 -11.36 11.96
N VAL A 5 23.84 -10.62 10.88
CA VAL A 5 22.78 -9.60 10.78
C VAL A 5 22.08 -9.80 9.44
N ILE A 6 20.75 -9.76 9.43
CA ILE A 6 19.91 -9.90 8.23
C ILE A 6 19.16 -8.59 8.07
N PHE A 7 19.27 -7.97 6.90
CA PHE A 7 18.54 -6.77 6.54
C PHE A 7 17.44 -7.10 5.55
N ASP A 8 16.25 -6.56 5.79
CA ASP A 8 15.26 -6.38 4.73
C ASP A 8 15.76 -5.29 3.76
N PHE A 9 15.16 -5.17 2.59
CA PHE A 9 15.55 -4.19 1.59
C PHE A 9 14.78 -2.87 1.75
N ASP A 10 13.46 -2.94 1.63
CA ASP A 10 12.59 -1.77 1.59
C ASP A 10 12.44 -1.12 2.96
N GLY A 11 12.70 0.19 3.06
CA GLY A 11 12.61 0.93 4.32
C GLY A 11 13.76 0.60 5.29
N VAL A 12 14.75 -0.18 4.84
CA VAL A 12 15.95 -0.56 5.62
C VAL A 12 17.22 -0.22 4.85
N ILE A 13 17.43 -0.81 3.66
CA ILE A 13 18.55 -0.47 2.77
C ILE A 13 18.18 0.72 1.88
N ILE A 14 16.92 0.82 1.45
CA ILE A 14 16.44 1.92 0.60
C ILE A 14 15.25 2.65 1.25
N GLU A 15 15.23 3.98 1.15
CA GLU A 15 14.03 4.75 1.47
C GLU A 15 13.01 4.58 0.35
N SER A 16 11.98 3.76 0.61
CA SER A 16 10.96 3.37 -0.37
C SER A 16 9.54 3.76 0.04
N ALA A 17 9.35 4.46 1.16
CA ALA A 17 8.02 4.81 1.65
C ALA A 17 7.31 5.80 0.71
N GLU A 18 8.02 6.81 0.21
CA GLU A 18 7.45 7.83 -0.67
C GLU A 18 7.05 7.27 -2.03
N ILE A 19 7.90 6.45 -2.66
CA ILE A 19 7.59 5.86 -3.96
C ILE A 19 6.39 4.91 -3.89
N LYS A 20 6.23 4.18 -2.78
CA LYS A 20 5.04 3.34 -2.53
C LYS A 20 3.78 4.20 -2.33
N THR A 21 3.90 5.32 -1.62
CA THR A 21 2.81 6.28 -1.48
C THR A 21 2.39 6.83 -2.85
N ARG A 22 3.35 7.25 -3.66
CA ARG A 22 3.10 7.75 -5.03
C ARG A 22 2.47 6.69 -5.93
N ALA A 23 2.86 5.42 -5.79
CA ALA A 23 2.22 4.33 -6.51
C ALA A 23 0.74 4.19 -6.14
N PHE A 24 0.38 4.33 -4.86
CA PHE A 24 -1.03 4.36 -4.45
C PHE A 24 -1.78 5.56 -5.02
N GLU A 25 -1.15 6.73 -5.09
CA GLU A 25 -1.77 7.92 -5.71
C GLU A 25 -2.11 7.68 -7.19
N ILE A 26 -1.20 7.01 -7.91
CA ILE A 26 -1.39 6.68 -9.32
C ILE A 26 -2.45 5.58 -9.51
N LEU A 27 -2.40 4.52 -8.69
CA LEU A 27 -3.35 3.40 -8.79
C LEU A 27 -4.80 3.82 -8.58
N PHE A 28 -5.03 4.83 -7.73
CA PHE A 28 -6.37 5.31 -7.39
C PHE A 28 -6.67 6.70 -7.95
N SER A 29 -5.98 7.12 -9.01
CA SER A 29 -6.15 8.46 -9.62
C SER A 29 -7.57 8.72 -10.12
N ASP A 30 -8.30 7.66 -10.49
CA ASP A 30 -9.68 7.73 -10.97
C ASP A 30 -10.70 7.99 -9.84
N TYR A 31 -10.26 7.99 -8.58
CA TYR A 31 -11.07 8.23 -7.39
C TYR A 31 -10.55 9.45 -6.59
N PRO A 32 -10.53 10.66 -7.19
CA PRO A 32 -9.91 11.84 -6.57
C PRO A 32 -10.53 12.20 -5.21
N ASP A 33 -11.84 11.99 -5.02
CA ASP A 33 -12.53 12.27 -3.76
C ASP A 33 -12.15 11.29 -2.64
N LYS A 34 -11.67 10.09 -2.99
CA LYS A 34 -11.26 9.05 -2.04
C LYS A 34 -9.74 9.01 -1.81
N LEU A 35 -8.98 9.64 -2.70
CA LEU A 35 -7.51 9.61 -2.67
C LEU A 35 -6.93 10.03 -1.31
N PRO A 36 -7.36 11.12 -0.65
CA PRO A 36 -6.81 11.51 0.65
C PRO A 36 -7.01 10.44 1.73
N GLU A 37 -8.18 9.77 1.74
CA GLU A 37 -8.50 8.70 2.67
C GLU A 37 -7.63 7.46 2.41
N ILE A 38 -7.51 7.07 1.13
CA ILE A 38 -6.70 5.92 0.67
C ILE A 38 -5.23 6.11 1.03
N ILE A 39 -4.66 7.30 0.78
CA ILE A 39 -3.25 7.60 1.08
C ILE A 39 -2.98 7.59 2.58
N ASN A 40 -3.85 8.22 3.37
CA ASN A 40 -3.74 8.19 4.83
C ASN A 40 -3.84 6.76 5.38
N TYR A 41 -4.72 5.93 4.82
CA TYR A 41 -4.80 4.51 5.18
C TYR A 41 -3.53 3.74 4.79
N HIS A 42 -2.99 3.95 3.59
CA HIS A 42 -1.73 3.34 3.14
C HIS A 42 -0.58 3.64 4.10
N GLN A 43 -0.40 4.93 4.45
CA GLN A 43 0.69 5.40 5.31
C GLN A 43 0.57 4.86 6.73
N LYS A 44 -0.64 4.87 7.32
CA LYS A 44 -0.88 4.30 8.66
C LYS A 44 -0.68 2.79 8.74
N ASN A 45 -0.77 2.11 7.59
CA ASN A 45 -0.63 0.66 7.46
C ASN A 45 0.60 0.28 6.62
N ALA A 46 1.67 1.08 6.74
CA ALA A 46 2.97 0.74 6.17
C ALA A 46 3.46 -0.62 6.70
N GLY A 47 4.15 -1.40 5.86
CA GLY A 47 4.62 -2.75 6.21
C GLY A 47 3.57 -3.86 6.12
N ILE A 48 2.27 -3.55 6.02
CA ILE A 48 1.24 -4.56 5.73
C ILE A 48 1.24 -4.90 4.23
N SER A 49 1.01 -6.18 3.92
CA SER A 49 0.83 -6.68 2.55
C SER A 49 -0.19 -5.85 1.77
N ARG A 50 0.04 -5.67 0.47
CA ARG A 50 -0.84 -4.88 -0.40
C ARG A 50 -2.22 -5.52 -0.60
N TYR A 51 -2.30 -6.85 -0.63
CA TYR A 51 -3.55 -7.59 -0.84
C TYR A 51 -4.67 -7.23 0.15
N PRO A 52 -4.49 -7.38 1.49
CA PRO A 52 -5.52 -6.98 2.44
C PRO A 52 -5.82 -5.48 2.39
N LYS A 53 -4.84 -4.63 2.03
CA LYS A 53 -5.07 -3.19 1.86
C LYS A 53 -5.99 -2.91 0.68
N PHE A 54 -5.74 -3.53 -0.48
CA PHE A 54 -6.59 -3.35 -1.65
C PHE A 54 -8.01 -3.86 -1.40
N ARG A 55 -8.18 -5.05 -0.80
CA ARG A 55 -9.51 -5.54 -0.40
C ARG A 55 -10.25 -4.55 0.50
N TYR A 56 -9.57 -4.01 1.50
CA TYR A 56 -10.16 -3.03 2.41
C TYR A 56 -10.56 -1.73 1.69
N ILE A 57 -9.69 -1.22 0.81
CA ILE A 57 -9.97 0.00 0.03
C ILE A 57 -11.19 -0.23 -0.86
N TYR A 58 -11.23 -1.32 -1.62
CA TYR A 58 -12.34 -1.65 -2.51
C TYR A 58 -13.65 -1.83 -1.73
N GLU A 59 -13.63 -2.63 -0.65
CA GLU A 59 -14.83 -2.95 0.13
C GLU A 59 -15.35 -1.73 0.92
N LYS A 60 -14.47 -0.98 1.59
CA LYS A 60 -14.86 0.03 2.59
C LYS A 60 -14.85 1.46 2.07
N MET A 61 -14.02 1.78 1.09
CA MET A 61 -13.90 3.16 0.59
C MET A 61 -14.60 3.33 -0.76
N LEU A 62 -14.45 2.35 -1.66
CA LEU A 62 -15.02 2.38 -3.01
C LEU A 62 -16.41 1.72 -3.08
N GLY A 63 -16.70 0.78 -2.18
CA GLY A 63 -17.95 0.00 -2.22
C GLY A 63 -18.03 -0.89 -3.46
N GLN A 64 -16.88 -1.36 -3.94
CA GLN A 64 -16.73 -2.16 -5.16
C GLN A 64 -16.21 -3.56 -4.81
N GLU A 65 -16.61 -4.56 -5.59
CA GLU A 65 -15.95 -5.86 -5.53
C GLU A 65 -14.58 -5.76 -6.21
N LEU A 66 -13.57 -6.38 -5.61
CA LEU A 66 -12.24 -6.53 -6.19
C LEU A 66 -12.12 -7.92 -6.79
N SER A 67 -12.03 -8.03 -8.11
CA SER A 67 -11.85 -9.31 -8.76
C SER A 67 -10.43 -9.86 -8.54
N ALA A 68 -10.27 -11.18 -8.64
CA ALA A 68 -8.95 -11.81 -8.57
C ALA A 68 -7.99 -11.33 -9.67
N GLN A 69 -8.52 -10.89 -10.81
CA GLN A 69 -7.73 -10.35 -11.91
C GLN A 69 -7.24 -8.93 -11.64
N GLU A 70 -8.03 -8.11 -10.94
CA GLU A 70 -7.63 -6.76 -10.51
C GLU A 70 -6.70 -6.81 -9.29
N GLU A 71 -6.79 -7.85 -8.46
CA GLU A 71 -5.93 -8.02 -7.28
C GLU A 71 -4.53 -8.59 -7.62
N ALA A 72 -4.39 -9.34 -8.71
CA ALA A 72 -3.16 -10.03 -9.12
C ALA A 72 -2.02 -9.08 -9.53
#